data_AF-A0A7C9BJN1-F1
#
_entry.id   AF-A0A7C9BJN1-F1
#
_cell.length_a   1.000
_cell.length_b   1.000
_cell.length_c   1.000
_cell.angle_alpha   90.00
_cell.angle_beta   90.00
_cell.angle_gamma   90.00
#
_symmetry.space_group_name_H-M   'P 1'
#
loop_
_entity.id
_entity.type
_entity.pdbx_description
1 polymer ?
#
loop_
_entity_poly.entity_id
_entity_poly.type
_entity_poly.pdbx_seq_one_letter_code
_entity_poly.pdbx_strand_id
1 'polypeptide(L)'
;MKSTKKSFIFAAVLGVILGANPSVSFSESVPNDSSAKAQVLARGSEVEFSTYVKENLPKFSGKADWLIVDKIVTLYSLSPSKLLNTTKADQKAFNEAVKSLNTKLNRQKDEQANQWSRDLQKTVQQIQFIWNFDIDSLTPVFIETPAYVVPATASL
;
A
#
# COMPACT_ATOMS: atom_id res chain seq x y z
N MET A 1 -11.56 -24.26 50.62
CA MET A 1 -10.96 -23.03 50.07
C MET A 1 -11.42 -22.86 48.63
N LYS A 2 -12.14 -21.79 48.30
CA LYS A 2 -12.56 -21.47 46.92
C LYS A 2 -11.55 -20.50 46.32
N SER A 3 -10.90 -20.87 45.22
CA SER A 3 -9.96 -19.97 44.53
C SER A 3 -10.71 -19.17 43.47
N THR A 4 -10.65 -17.85 43.58
CA THR A 4 -11.28 -16.92 42.63
C THR A 4 -10.25 -16.57 41.58
N LYS A 5 -10.39 -17.10 40.36
CA LYS A 5 -9.55 -16.71 39.22
C LYS A 5 -9.95 -15.31 38.78
N LYS A 6 -9.03 -14.35 38.91
CA LYS A 6 -9.18 -12.99 38.38
C LYS A 6 -8.87 -13.02 36.88
N SER A 7 -9.86 -12.67 36.05
CA SER A 7 -9.70 -12.52 34.61
C SER A 7 -9.41 -11.06 34.29
N PHE A 8 -8.35 -10.81 33.52
CA PHE A 8 -8.01 -9.48 33.02
C PHE A 8 -8.46 -9.37 31.56
N ILE A 9 -9.34 -8.41 31.28
CA ILE A 9 -9.79 -8.09 29.92
C ILE A 9 -8.91 -6.96 29.41
N PHE A 10 -8.14 -7.21 28.36
CA PHE A 10 -7.42 -6.18 27.61
C PHE A 10 -8.37 -5.57 26.58
N ALA A 11 -8.85 -4.35 26.84
CA ALA A 11 -9.57 -3.55 25.85
C ALA A 11 -8.54 -2.79 25.00
N ALA A 12 -8.42 -3.15 23.73
CA ALA A 12 -7.69 -2.35 22.75
C ALA A 12 -8.59 -1.18 22.31
N VAL A 13 -8.37 0.01 22.88
CA VAL A 13 -9.02 1.23 22.42
C VAL A 13 -8.38 1.62 21.07
N LEU A 14 -9.12 1.38 19.99
CA LEU A 14 -8.77 1.91 18.66
C LEU A 14 -9.12 3.40 18.67
N GLY A 15 -8.13 4.24 18.98
CA GLY A 15 -8.28 5.69 18.93
C GLY A 15 -8.51 6.16 17.51
N VAL A 16 -9.74 6.58 17.20
CA VAL A 16 -10.04 7.37 15.99
C VAL A 16 -9.59 8.80 16.26
N ILE A 17 -8.44 9.18 15.73
CA ILE A 17 -8.00 10.58 15.72
C ILE A 17 -8.69 11.26 14.52
N LEU A 18 -9.77 11.98 14.81
CA LEU A 18 -10.34 12.96 13.90
C LEU A 18 -9.48 14.23 13.92
N GLY A 19 -8.89 14.57 12.77
CA GLY A 19 -8.71 15.95 12.33
C GLY A 19 -7.77 16.86 13.13
N ALA A 20 -6.47 16.68 12.91
CA ALA A 20 -5.55 17.80 12.72
C ALA A 20 -4.52 17.32 11.69
N ASN A 21 -4.28 18.07 10.62
CA ASN A 21 -3.14 17.83 9.73
C ASN A 21 -1.90 18.41 10.44
N PRO A 22 -1.02 17.61 11.08
CA PRO A 22 0.35 18.07 11.18
C PRO A 22 0.92 17.93 9.76
N SER A 23 1.27 19.05 9.15
CA SER A 23 2.29 19.08 8.10
C SER A 23 3.60 18.62 8.73
N VAL A 24 3.76 17.31 8.88
CA VAL A 24 5.05 16.75 9.26
C VAL A 24 5.91 16.77 8.00
N SER A 25 6.72 17.81 7.89
CA SER A 25 7.85 17.83 6.98
C SER A 25 8.80 16.73 7.43
N PHE A 26 8.68 15.53 6.86
CA PHE A 26 9.66 14.47 7.02
C PHE A 26 10.71 14.60 5.93
N SER A 27 11.56 15.61 6.06
CA SER A 27 12.92 15.48 5.56
C SER A 27 13.69 14.71 6.62
N GLU A 28 14.06 13.47 6.30
CA GLU A 28 15.35 12.83 6.60
C GLU A 28 15.20 11.33 6.86
N SER A 29 15.33 10.55 5.78
CA SER A 29 16.00 9.25 5.85
C SER A 29 16.97 9.17 4.68
N VAL A 30 18.19 9.68 4.88
CA VAL A 30 19.34 9.26 4.08
C VAL A 30 20.12 8.26 4.92
N PRO A 31 20.14 7.00 4.47
CA PRO A 31 21.43 6.38 4.19
C PRO A 31 21.54 6.27 2.67
N ASN A 32 22.54 7.00 2.18
CA ASN A 32 23.09 6.95 0.84
C ASN A 32 23.45 5.50 0.50
N ASP A 33 22.56 4.81 -0.23
CA ASP A 33 22.88 3.64 -1.03
C ASP A 33 22.54 4.03 -2.47
N SER A 34 23.56 4.18 -3.28
CA SER A 34 23.55 4.70 -4.66
C SER A 34 22.88 3.79 -5.69
N SER A 35 21.91 2.96 -5.26
CA SER A 35 20.86 2.42 -6.13
C SER A 35 19.56 3.16 -5.78
N ALA A 36 19.05 4.01 -6.66
CA ALA A 36 17.81 4.75 -6.45
C ALA A 36 16.64 3.78 -6.18
N LYS A 37 16.39 3.46 -4.91
CA LYS A 37 15.31 2.57 -4.49
C LYS A 37 14.01 3.33 -4.68
N ALA A 38 13.22 2.90 -5.65
CA ALA A 38 11.86 3.41 -5.84
C ALA A 38 11.09 3.32 -4.51
N GLN A 39 10.41 4.39 -4.13
CA GLN A 39 9.52 4.49 -2.99
C GLN A 39 8.07 4.37 -3.47
N VAL A 40 7.18 3.92 -2.59
CA VAL A 40 5.75 3.88 -2.91
C VAL A 40 5.12 5.23 -2.57
N LEU A 41 4.23 5.72 -3.44
CA LEU A 41 3.44 6.94 -3.27
C LEU A 41 2.39 6.73 -2.17
N ALA A 42 2.80 6.96 -0.93
CA ALA A 42 1.96 6.92 0.25
C ALA A 42 2.49 7.87 1.34
N ARG A 43 1.66 8.14 2.35
CA ARG A 43 2.03 8.91 3.56
C ARG A 43 2.58 10.31 3.25
N GLY A 44 1.99 11.02 2.29
CA GLY A 44 2.33 12.39 1.92
C GLY A 44 3.07 12.49 0.58
N SER A 45 3.85 11.47 0.20
CA SER A 45 4.55 11.46 -1.09
C SER A 45 3.61 11.45 -2.31
N GLU A 46 2.38 10.95 -2.16
CA GLU A 46 1.33 11.08 -3.18
C GLU A 46 0.88 12.53 -3.37
N VAL A 47 0.91 13.35 -2.31
CA VAL A 47 0.52 14.76 -2.36
C VAL A 47 1.61 15.56 -3.07
N GLU A 48 2.88 15.30 -2.73
CA GLU A 48 4.03 15.89 -3.41
C GLU A 48 4.06 15.53 -4.90
N PHE A 49 3.79 14.26 -5.22
CA PHE A 49 3.64 13.82 -6.60
C PHE A 49 2.49 14.52 -7.32
N SER A 50 1.33 14.67 -6.66
CA SER A 50 0.16 15.38 -7.20
C SER A 50 0.49 16.84 -7.52
N THR A 51 1.22 17.52 -6.61
CA THR A 51 1.73 18.88 -6.83
C THR A 51 2.69 18.94 -8.01
N TYR A 52 3.67 18.04 -8.07
CA TYR A 52 4.61 17.97 -9.18
C TYR A 52 3.91 17.84 -10.54
N VAL A 53 2.91 16.95 -10.64
CA VAL A 53 2.15 16.77 -11.89
C VAL A 53 1.35 18.01 -12.25
N LYS A 54 0.76 18.71 -11.27
CA LYS A 54 0.02 19.96 -11.52
C LYS A 54 0.93 21.08 -12.03
N GLU A 55 2.12 21.20 -11.47
CA GLU A 55 3.09 22.25 -11.82
C GLU A 55 3.83 21.96 -13.13
N ASN A 56 4.29 20.73 -13.34
CA ASN A 56 5.17 20.38 -14.47
C ASN A 56 4.40 19.78 -15.66
N LEU A 57 3.20 19.24 -15.43
CA LEU A 57 2.36 18.64 -16.46
C LEU A 57 0.94 19.24 -16.48
N PRO A 58 0.75 20.58 -16.52
CA PRO A 58 -0.55 21.23 -16.36
C PRO A 58 -1.58 20.81 -17.43
N LYS A 59 -1.12 20.54 -18.66
CA LYS A 59 -2.00 20.03 -19.74
C LYS A 59 -2.49 18.60 -19.50
N PHE A 60 -1.80 17.83 -18.67
CA PHE A 60 -2.22 16.48 -18.28
C PHE A 60 -3.06 16.50 -17.01
N SER A 61 -2.71 17.33 -16.02
CA SER A 61 -3.46 17.44 -14.77
C SER A 61 -4.91 17.89 -14.97
N GLY A 62 -5.23 18.60 -16.06
CA GLY A 62 -6.60 18.93 -16.43
C GLY A 62 -7.40 17.81 -17.13
N LYS A 63 -6.82 16.62 -17.36
CA LYS A 63 -7.48 15.52 -18.09
C LYS A 63 -8.14 14.52 -17.14
N ALA A 64 -9.15 13.81 -17.66
CA ALA A 64 -9.79 12.70 -16.96
C ALA A 64 -8.79 11.61 -16.54
N ASP A 65 -7.79 11.31 -17.38
CA ASP A 65 -6.70 10.39 -17.07
C ASP A 65 -6.04 10.71 -15.71
N TRP A 66 -5.75 11.98 -15.46
CA TRP A 66 -5.13 12.40 -14.21
C TRP A 66 -6.05 12.19 -13.02
N LEU A 67 -7.33 12.56 -13.14
CA LEU A 67 -8.30 12.37 -12.06
C LEU A 67 -8.41 10.89 -11.63
N ILE A 68 -8.28 9.97 -12.58
CA ILE A 68 -8.30 8.53 -12.31
C ILE A 68 -7.04 8.10 -11.56
N VAL A 69 -5.86 8.57 -12.02
CA VAL A 69 -4.57 8.28 -11.36
C VAL A 69 -4.56 8.83 -9.94
N ASP A 70 -4.85 10.13 -9.77
CA ASP A 70 -4.86 10.83 -8.49
C ASP A 70 -5.83 10.14 -7.53
N LYS A 71 -7.07 9.84 -7.96
CA LYS A 71 -8.06 9.11 -7.14
C LYS A 71 -7.54 7.78 -6.63
N ILE A 72 -6.97 6.94 -7.49
CA ILE A 72 -6.56 5.57 -7.11
C ILE A 72 -5.27 5.58 -6.28
N VAL A 73 -4.32 6.46 -6.59
CA VAL A 73 -3.09 6.62 -5.79
C VAL A 73 -3.42 7.19 -4.41
N THR A 74 -4.31 8.19 -4.32
CA THR A 74 -4.81 8.69 -3.03
C THR A 74 -5.57 7.61 -2.26
N LEU A 75 -6.41 6.82 -2.93
CA LEU A 75 -7.11 5.70 -2.29
C LEU A 75 -6.13 4.65 -1.75
N TYR A 76 -5.08 4.34 -2.51
CA TYR A 76 -3.98 3.48 -2.07
C TYR A 76 -3.30 4.04 -0.81
N SER A 77 -2.93 5.33 -0.80
CA SER A 77 -2.26 5.95 0.36
C SER A 77 -3.14 5.95 1.62
N LEU A 78 -4.41 6.33 1.49
CA LEU A 78 -5.31 6.52 2.63
C LEU A 78 -5.91 5.22 3.15
N SER A 79 -6.26 4.29 2.27
CA SER A 79 -7.01 3.08 2.62
C SER A 79 -6.80 1.97 1.58
N PRO A 80 -5.64 1.29 1.59
CA PRO A 80 -5.32 0.25 0.60
C PRO A 80 -6.40 -0.83 0.47
N SER A 81 -7.05 -1.21 1.58
CA SER A 81 -8.12 -2.22 1.58
C SER A 81 -9.34 -1.84 0.73
N LYS A 82 -9.62 -0.54 0.54
CA LYS A 82 -10.73 -0.07 -0.31
C LYS A 82 -10.48 -0.32 -1.79
N LEU A 83 -9.24 -0.59 -2.21
CA LEU A 83 -8.92 -0.95 -3.58
C LEU A 83 -9.53 -2.29 -4.01
N LEU A 84 -9.87 -3.17 -3.05
CA LEU A 84 -10.58 -4.42 -3.33
C LEU A 84 -11.97 -4.17 -3.96
N ASN A 85 -12.55 -2.99 -3.72
CA ASN A 85 -13.85 -2.60 -4.26
C ASN A 85 -13.75 -1.83 -5.58
N THR A 86 -12.55 -1.66 -6.15
CA THR A 86 -12.36 -0.96 -7.43
C THR A 86 -12.90 -1.80 -8.59
N THR A 87 -13.80 -1.24 -9.40
CA THR A 87 -14.41 -1.95 -10.53
C THR A 87 -13.38 -2.32 -11.60
N LYS A 88 -13.62 -3.40 -12.37
CA LYS A 88 -12.71 -3.78 -13.48
C LYS A 88 -12.56 -2.68 -14.54
N ALA A 89 -13.61 -1.87 -14.76
CA ALA A 89 -13.54 -0.72 -15.65
C ALA A 89 -12.57 0.35 -15.12
N ASP A 90 -12.66 0.69 -13.83
CA ASP A 90 -11.74 1.65 -13.20
C ASP A 90 -10.30 1.12 -13.15
N GLN A 91 -10.11 -0.18 -12.88
CA GLN A 91 -8.79 -0.83 -12.92
C GLN A 91 -8.15 -0.69 -14.31
N LYS A 92 -8.93 -0.92 -15.38
CA LYS A 92 -8.46 -0.77 -16.76
C LYS A 92 -8.11 0.69 -17.07
N ALA A 93 -9.01 1.62 -16.75
CA ALA A 93 -8.81 3.03 -17.01
C ALA A 93 -7.58 3.59 -16.27
N PHE A 94 -7.34 3.13 -15.03
CA PHE A 94 -6.13 3.45 -14.29
C PHE A 94 -4.85 2.97 -14.99
N ASN A 95 -4.81 1.70 -15.41
CA ASN A 95 -3.65 1.15 -16.10
C ASN A 95 -3.35 1.88 -17.41
N GLU A 96 -4.38 2.33 -18.15
CA GLU A 96 -4.22 3.14 -19.36
C GLU A 96 -3.72 4.56 -19.03
N ALA A 97 -4.31 5.21 -18.04
CA ALA A 97 -3.90 6.54 -17.60
C ALA A 97 -2.46 6.57 -17.05
N VAL A 98 -2.04 5.54 -16.32
CA VAL A 98 -0.65 5.36 -15.86
C VAL A 98 0.32 5.25 -17.03
N LYS A 99 -0.01 4.52 -18.09
CA LYS A 99 0.84 4.45 -19.31
C LYS A 99 1.00 5.83 -19.96
N SER A 100 -0.10 6.58 -20.04
CA SER A 100 -0.13 7.96 -20.55
C SER A 100 0.75 8.89 -19.71
N LEU A 101 0.65 8.80 -18.37
CA LEU A 101 1.44 9.59 -17.42
C LEU A 101 2.93 9.22 -17.46
N ASN A 102 3.29 7.94 -17.43
CA ASN A 102 4.69 7.49 -17.53
C ASN A 102 5.35 7.99 -18.82
N THR A 103 4.62 7.98 -19.94
CA THR A 103 5.12 8.53 -21.21
C THR A 103 5.44 10.03 -21.08
N LYS A 104 4.67 10.77 -20.29
CA LYS A 104 4.88 12.21 -20.06
C LYS A 104 6.01 12.48 -19.08
N LEU A 105 6.11 11.72 -17.99
CA LEU A 105 7.20 11.82 -17.02
C LEU A 105 8.55 11.54 -17.70
N ASN A 106 8.64 10.46 -18.49
CA ASN A 106 9.87 10.11 -19.22
C ASN A 106 10.27 11.16 -20.28
N ARG A 107 9.36 12.06 -20.68
CA ARG A 107 9.66 13.16 -21.61
C ARG A 107 10.25 14.40 -20.93
N GLN A 108 10.08 14.58 -19.62
CA GLN A 108 10.57 15.77 -18.91
C GLN A 108 12.10 15.78 -18.78
N LYS A 109 12.74 14.59 -18.81
CA LYS A 109 14.21 14.41 -18.78
C LYS A 109 14.93 14.99 -17.55
N ASP A 110 14.22 15.41 -16.52
CA ASP A 110 14.78 15.80 -15.22
C ASP A 110 14.83 14.61 -14.25
N GLU A 111 15.75 14.68 -13.28
CA GLU A 111 15.94 13.60 -12.31
C GLU A 111 14.70 13.39 -11.41
N GLN A 112 13.96 14.46 -11.13
CA GLN A 112 12.76 14.40 -10.32
C GLN A 112 11.63 13.65 -11.05
N ALA A 113 11.42 13.90 -12.34
CA ALA A 113 10.50 13.11 -13.18
C ALA A 113 10.89 11.63 -13.22
N ASN A 114 12.19 11.34 -13.35
CA ASN A 114 12.68 9.96 -13.36
C ASN A 114 12.40 9.26 -12.03
N GLN A 115 12.63 9.95 -10.91
CA GLN A 115 12.28 9.45 -9.59
C GLN A 115 10.77 9.19 -9.45
N TRP A 116 9.94 10.16 -9.84
CA TRP A 116 8.48 9.99 -9.80
C TRP A 116 7.97 8.88 -10.71
N SER A 117 8.60 8.67 -11.87
CA SER A 117 8.29 7.56 -12.77
C SER A 117 8.57 6.21 -12.10
N ARG A 118 9.72 6.07 -11.42
CA ARG A 118 10.07 4.87 -10.64
C ARG A 118 9.10 4.64 -9.48
N ASP A 119 8.76 5.69 -8.75
CA ASP A 119 7.90 5.61 -7.56
C ASP A 119 6.45 5.27 -7.94
N LEU A 120 5.95 5.88 -9.01
CA LEU A 120 4.65 5.55 -9.58
C LEU A 120 4.60 4.09 -10.04
N GLN A 121 5.64 3.59 -10.73
CA GLN A 121 5.70 2.20 -11.16
C GLN A 121 5.66 1.22 -9.98
N LYS A 122 6.43 1.48 -8.93
CA LYS A 122 6.40 0.65 -7.72
C LYS A 122 5.02 0.67 -7.06
N THR A 123 4.38 1.84 -7.01
CA THR A 123 3.02 1.99 -6.46
C THR A 123 1.99 1.20 -7.29
N VAL A 124 2.08 1.27 -8.61
CA VAL A 124 1.20 0.52 -9.52
C VAL A 124 1.35 -0.98 -9.31
N GLN A 125 2.56 -1.49 -9.10
CA GLN A 125 2.78 -2.90 -8.78
C GLN A 125 2.09 -3.32 -7.48
N GLN A 126 2.14 -2.48 -6.44
CA GLN A 126 1.46 -2.75 -5.17
C GLN A 126 -0.07 -2.71 -5.31
N ILE A 127 -0.60 -1.75 -6.06
CA ILE A 127 -2.04 -1.66 -6.36
C ILE A 127 -2.50 -2.91 -7.14
N GLN A 128 -1.73 -3.31 -8.16
CA GLN A 128 -2.03 -4.50 -8.95
C GLN A 128 -1.96 -5.78 -8.12
N PHE A 129 -1.01 -5.88 -7.18
CA PHE A 129 -0.96 -6.97 -6.23
C PHE A 129 -2.26 -7.05 -5.42
N ILE A 130 -2.74 -5.93 -4.87
CA ILE A 130 -4.01 -5.89 -4.11
C ILE A 130 -5.19 -6.34 -4.98
N TRP A 131 -5.28 -5.89 -6.23
CA TRP A 131 -6.38 -6.27 -7.13
C TRP A 131 -6.37 -7.73 -7.59
N ASN A 132 -5.19 -8.34 -7.62
CA ASN A 132 -5.00 -9.73 -8.01
C ASN A 132 -4.85 -10.64 -6.79
N PHE A 133 -4.97 -10.11 -5.57
CA PHE A 133 -4.83 -10.88 -4.35
C PHE A 133 -6.05 -11.80 -4.20
N ASP A 134 -5.78 -13.09 -4.28
CA ASP A 134 -6.78 -14.13 -4.05
C ASP A 134 -6.80 -14.49 -2.56
N ILE A 135 -7.86 -14.10 -1.86
CA ILE A 135 -8.02 -14.41 -0.44
C ILE A 135 -8.17 -15.92 -0.22
N ASP A 136 -8.73 -16.65 -1.18
CA ASP A 136 -8.95 -18.09 -1.08
C ASP A 136 -7.63 -18.88 -1.17
N SER A 137 -6.54 -18.24 -1.60
CA SER A 137 -5.19 -18.81 -1.55
C SER A 137 -4.63 -18.96 -0.13
N LEU A 138 -5.25 -18.33 0.88
CA LEU A 138 -4.83 -18.41 2.28
C LEU A 138 -5.38 -19.65 3.00
N THR A 139 -5.43 -20.80 2.34
CA THR A 139 -5.87 -22.04 2.98
C THR A 139 -4.95 -22.37 4.17
N PRO A 140 -5.50 -22.54 5.39
CA PRO A 140 -4.69 -22.90 6.54
C PRO A 140 -4.04 -24.26 6.31
N VAL A 141 -2.71 -24.33 6.42
CA VAL A 141 -1.98 -25.59 6.45
C VAL A 141 -2.36 -26.29 7.76
N PHE A 142 -3.24 -27.28 7.68
CA PHE A 142 -3.48 -28.19 8.80
C PHE A 142 -2.22 -29.03 9.00
N ILE A 143 -1.43 -28.68 10.02
CA ILE A 143 -0.34 -29.53 10.48
C ILE A 143 -0.98 -30.59 11.38
N GLU A 144 -1.22 -31.78 10.84
CA GLU A 144 -1.57 -32.94 11.66
C GLU A 144 -0.39 -33.22 12.60
N THR A 145 -0.58 -32.96 13.90
CA THR A 145 0.38 -33.40 14.92
C THR A 145 0.33 -34.93 14.98
N PRO A 146 1.48 -35.64 14.87
CA PRO A 146 1.48 -37.08 14.98
C PRO A 146 0.92 -37.48 16.36
N ALA A 147 0.00 -38.44 16.36
CA ALA A 147 -0.60 -38.96 17.58
C ALA A 147 0.49 -39.41 18.55
N TYR A 148 0.48 -38.86 19.76
CA TYR A 148 1.39 -39.26 20.83
C TYR A 148 1.12 -40.73 21.19
N VAL A 149 2.00 -41.63 20.76
CA VAL A 149 1.96 -43.04 21.14
C VAL A 149 2.52 -43.15 22.54
N VAL A 150 1.64 -43.40 23.52
CA VAL A 150 2.04 -43.70 24.90
C VAL A 150 2.85 -45.00 24.90
N PRO A 151 4.10 -45.02 25.40
CA PRO A 151 4.87 -46.26 25.48
C PRO A 151 4.21 -47.22 26.47
N ALA A 152 3.99 -48.46 26.04
CA ALA A 152 3.46 -49.53 26.87
C ALA A 152 4.43 -49.78 28.05
N THR A 153 3.97 -49.53 29.27
CA THR A 153 4.68 -49.92 30.49
C THR A 153 4.78 -51.44 30.55
N ALA A 154 5.99 -51.96 30.37
CA ALA A 154 6.31 -53.36 30.68
C ALA A 154 6.01 -53.60 32.16
N SER A 155 5.10 -54.53 32.44
CA SER A 155 4.80 -54.99 33.80
C SER A 155 5.93 -55.93 34.22
N LEU A 156 6.52 -55.65 35.38
CA LEU A 156 7.53 -56.48 36.06
C LEU A 156 6.92 -57.75 36.64
#